data_AF-A0A520CF29-F1
#
_entry.id   AF-A0A520CF29-F1
#
_cell.length_a   1.000
_cell.length_b   1.000
_cell.length_c   1.000
_cell.angle_alpha   90.00
_cell.angle_beta   90.00
_cell.angle_gamma   90.00
#
_symmetry.space_group_name_H-M   'P 1'
#
loop_
_entity.id
_entity.type
_entity.pdbx_description
1 polymer ?
#
loop_
_entity_poly.entity_id
_entity_poly.type
_entity_poly.pdbx_seq_one_letter_code
_entity_poly.pdbx_strand_id
1 'polypeptide(L)' 'MIYGYIRVSTDKQTVENQRYEINQFCGKHNFVVDKWIEETINLIGTIDNDKYSGGIA' A
#
# COMPACT_ATOMS: atom_id res chain seq x y z
N MET A 1 -7.33 -11.98 -17.92
CA MET A 1 -7.14 -10.58 -17.53
C MET A 1 -6.88 -10.55 -16.02
N ILE A 2 -5.63 -10.33 -15.62
CA ILE A 2 -5.19 -10.38 -14.22
C ILE A 2 -4.99 -8.93 -13.74
N TYR A 3 -5.56 -8.62 -12.58
CA TYR A 3 -5.41 -7.35 -11.91
C TYR A 3 -4.49 -7.51 -10.70
N GLY A 4 -3.43 -6.71 -10.63
CA GLY A 4 -2.56 -6.62 -9.47
C GLY A 4 -3.07 -5.51 -8.55
N TYR A 5 -3.31 -5.83 -7.28
CA TYR A 5 -3.65 -4.84 -6.27
C TYR A 5 -2.53 -4.81 -5.22
N ILE A 6 -1.98 -3.62 -4.99
CA ILE A 6 -0.92 -3.40 -4.00
C ILE A 6 -1.41 -2.34 -3.03
N ARG A 7 -1.37 -2.65 -1.73
CA ARG A 7 -1.64 -1.69 -0.67
C ARG A 7 -0.53 -1.71 0.36
N VAL A 8 0.04 -0.56 0.65
CA VAL A 8 1.06 -0.38 1.70
C VAL A 8 0.55 0.56 2.77
N SER A 9 0.78 0.22 4.05
CA SER A 9 0.30 1.02 5.18
C SER A 9 1.38 1.64 6.07
N THR A 10 2.63 1.30 5.80
CA THR A 10 3.80 1.70 6.59
C THR A 10 4.90 2.16 5.67
N ASP A 11 5.73 3.04 6.18
CA ASP A 11 6.98 3.55 5.60
C ASP A 11 8.01 2.46 5.31
N LYS A 12 7.94 1.31 6.01
CA LYS A 12 8.81 0.15 5.77
C LYS A 12 8.41 -0.68 4.54
N GLN A 13 7.23 -0.46 3.96
CA GLN A 13 6.74 -1.18 2.79
C GLN A 13 6.59 -0.21 1.62
N THR A 14 7.09 -0.57 0.44
CA THR A 14 6.94 0.23 -0.77
C THR A 14 6.15 -0.53 -1.83
N VAL A 15 5.34 0.22 -2.58
CA VAL A 15 4.60 -0.31 -3.74
C VAL A 15 5.58 -0.93 -4.74
N GLU A 16 6.71 -0.26 -4.97
CA GLU A 16 7.77 -0.72 -5.86
C GLU A 16 8.30 -2.12 -5.50
N ASN A 17 8.61 -2.36 -4.22
CA ASN A 17 9.15 -3.65 -3.79
C ASN A 17 8.11 -4.77 -3.91
N GLN A 18 6.84 -4.47 -3.59
CA GLN A 18 5.74 -5.42 -3.77
C GLN A 18 5.54 -5.76 -5.25
N ARG A 19 5.53 -4.74 -6.11
CA ARG A 19 5.41 -4.92 -7.56
C ARG A 19 6.57 -5.74 -8.13
N TYR A 20 7.79 -5.52 -7.65
CA TYR A 20 8.95 -6.30 -8.05
C TYR A 20 8.79 -7.79 -7.72
N GLU A 21 8.50 -8.13 -6.46
CA GLU A 21 8.36 -9.53 -6.02
C GLU A 21 7.21 -10.24 -6.73
N ILE A 22 6.06 -9.56 -6.92
CA ILE A 22 4.93 -10.11 -7.65
C ILE A 22 5.32 -10.37 -9.11
N ASN A 23 6.05 -9.45 -9.77
CA ASN A 23 6.52 -9.66 -11.14
C ASN A 23 7.54 -10.81 -11.24
N GLN A 24 8.42 -11.00 -10.24
CA GLN A 24 9.33 -12.15 -10.19
C GLN A 24 8.55 -13.47 -10.11
N PHE A 25 7.49 -13.51 -9.31
CA PHE A 25 6.60 -14.67 -9.25
C PHE A 25 5.88 -14.88 -10.59
N CYS A 26 5.25 -13.84 -11.14
CA CYS A 26 4.56 -13.91 -12.42
C CYS A 26 5.46 -14.39 -13.57
N GLY A 27 6.71 -13.91 -13.62
CA GLY A 27 7.70 -14.33 -14.62
C GLY A 27 8.05 -15.82 -14.54
N LYS A 28 8.10 -16.40 -13.33
CA LYS A 28 8.34 -17.85 -13.13
C LYS A 28 7.14 -18.72 -13.55
N HIS A 29 5.94 -18.14 -13.57
CA HIS A 29 4.69 -18.87 -13.81
C HIS A 29 3.98 -18.47 -15.11
N ASN A 30 4.62 -17.69 -15.98
CA ASN A 30 4.05 -17.15 -17.22
C ASN A 30 2.71 -16.41 -17.02
N PHE A 31 2.58 -15.69 -15.90
CA PHE A 31 1.46 -14.79 -15.67
C PHE A 31 1.78 -13.39 -16.17
N VAL A 32 0.78 -12.72 -16.73
CA VAL A 32 0.86 -11.32 -17.15
C VAL A 32 -0.20 -10.54 -16.39
N VAL A 33 0.24 -9.53 -15.63
CA VAL A 33 -0.67 -8.60 -14.95
C VAL A 33 -1.00 -7.47 -15.93
N ASP A 34 -2.28 -7.33 -16.26
CA ASP A 34 -2.74 -6.38 -17.27
C ASP A 34 -2.91 -4.96 -16.70
N LYS A 35 -3.30 -4.88 -15.42
CA LYS A 35 -3.61 -3.61 -14.74
C LYS A 35 -3.19 -3.67 -13.28
N TRP A 36 -2.68 -2.54 -12.79
CA TRP A 36 -2.28 -2.36 -11.41
C TRP A 36 -3.14 -1.30 -10.73
N ILE A 37 -3.57 -1.60 -9.51
CA ILE A 37 -4.27 -0.68 -8.62
C ILE A 37 -3.42 -0.59 -7.36
N GLU A 38 -3.06 0.63 -6.98
CA GLU A 38 -2.07 0.89 -5.93
C GLU A 38 -2.64 1.86 -4.90
N GLU A 39 -2.55 1.49 -3.63
CA GLU A 39 -3.00 2.30 -2.51
C GLU A 39 -1.90 2.48 -1.46
N THR A 40 -1.60 3.72 -1.12
CA THR A 40 -0.73 4.04 0.03
C THR A 40 -1.60 4.62 1.12
N ILE A 41 -1.70 3.93 2.26
CA ILE A 41 -2.49 4.37 3.40
C ILE A 41 -1.56 4.72 4.55
N ASN A 42 -1.57 5.96 5.00
CA ASN A 42 -0.81 6.29 6.20
C ASN A 42 -1.59 5.76 7.42
N LEU A 43 -0.98 4.88 8.22
CA LEU A 43 -1.58 4.36 9.47
C LEU A 43 -1.91 5.49 10.48
N ILE A 44 -1.33 6.67 10.29
CA ILE A 44 -1.74 7.90 10.96
C ILE A 44 -3.09 8.29 10.36
N GLY A 45 -4.17 7.83 11.00
CA GLY A 45 -5.41 8.57 10.97
C GLY A 45 -5.06 10.00 11.28
N THR A 46 -5.41 10.93 10.39
CA THR A 46 -5.39 12.35 10.67
C THR A 46 -6.30 12.59 11.86
N ILE A 47 -5.78 12.38 13.07
CA ILE A 47 -6.22 13.13 14.21
C ILE A 47 -5.79 14.53 13.83
N ASP A 48 -6.77 15.30 13.37
CA ASP A 48 -6.69 16.75 13.37
C ASP A 48 -6.30 17.13 14.81
N ASN A 49 -5.00 17.26 15.07
CA ASN A 49 -4.44 17.48 16.40
C ASN A 49 -4.90 18.84 16.97
N ASP A 50 -5.60 19.64 16.17
CA ASP A 50 -6.25 20.88 16.60
C ASP A 50 -7.61 20.69 17.28
N LYS A 51 -8.20 19.48 17.30
CA LYS A 51 -9.53 19.26 17.91
C LYS A 51 -9.55 18.57 19.28
N TYR A 52 -8.40 18.10 19.77
CA TYR A 52 -8.34 17.37 21.06
C TYR A 52 -7.27 17.89 22.02
N SER A 53 -6.96 19.19 21.97
CA SER A 53 -6.28 19.92 23.05
C SER A 53 -7.24 20.36 24.18
N GLY A 54 -8.42 19.74 24.27
CA GLY A 54 -9.37 19.87 25.38
C GLY A 54 -9.06 18.85 26.47
N GLY A 55 -8.51 19.33 27.58
CA GLY A 55 -7.88 18.54 28.63
C GLY A 55 -8.70 17.40 29.24
N ILE A 56 -7.95 16.47 29.80
CA ILE A 56 -8.32 15.78 31.02
C ILE A 56 -7.26 16.12 32.06
N ALA A 57 -7.69 16.88 33.06
CA ALA A 57 -7.03 17.01 34.34
C ALA A 57 -7.13 15.68 35.11
#